data_AF-A0A1Y6BJ49-F1
#
_entry.id   AF-A0A1Y6BJ49-F1
#
_cell.length_a   1.000
_cell.length_b   1.000
_cell.length_c   1.000
_cell.angle_alpha   90.00
_cell.angle_beta   90.00
_cell.angle_gamma   90.00
#
_symmetry.space_group_name_H-M   'P 1'
#
loop_
_entity.id
_entity.type
_entity.pdbx_description
1 polymer ?
#
loop_
_entity_poly.entity_id
_entity_poly.type
_entity_poly.pdbx_seq_one_letter_code
_entity_poly.pdbx_strand_id
1 'polypeptide(L)'
;MSATFKKSYGVNDFYYYYNPGQKLDDQAMLDLFTELKEVNDHAKSPLSHGLLPDTRNVPTIREIYESCVVCIIKVEGHLSGFLITPILNNGRQMVVHSGLVMINRNKGANLIALASAHTAIFLQKTLKRYFTTNISSTPSIIEAFSKTVTRPWPCPTAKLVKPYRGYREACRTLYEDYMQKRFLNPDDLMIDYKRFVIRSKSQTMGFTTDLRKISRSSDFKFINFCFTWLDYEKEEDMVQVGVVNRWTALKIKCGLAAYRASLAFQTPEVEPTPIQAAPNLSSATLKKAS
;
A
#
# COMPACT_ATOMS: atom_id res chain seq x y z
N MET A 1 -9.93 -5.13 -22.79
CA MET A 1 -9.72 -5.48 -21.36
C MET A 1 -10.70 -4.67 -20.53
N SER A 2 -11.39 -5.27 -19.56
CA SER A 2 -12.35 -4.54 -18.71
C SER A 2 -11.66 -3.38 -17.98
N ALA A 3 -12.33 -2.22 -17.94
CA ALA A 3 -11.90 -1.06 -17.15
C ALA A 3 -11.90 -1.36 -15.65
N THR A 4 -12.78 -2.27 -15.23
CA THR A 4 -13.02 -2.61 -13.82
C THR A 4 -12.97 -4.12 -13.62
N PHE A 5 -12.40 -4.58 -12.52
CA PHE A 5 -12.46 -6.00 -12.13
C PHE A 5 -12.51 -6.18 -10.62
N LYS A 6 -13.12 -7.29 -10.17
CA LYS A 6 -13.26 -7.65 -8.75
C LYS A 6 -12.41 -8.88 -8.40
N LYS A 7 -11.85 -8.89 -7.18
CA LYS A 7 -11.29 -10.09 -6.54
C LYS A 7 -11.84 -10.24 -5.13
N SER A 8 -12.09 -11.47 -4.73
CA SER A 8 -12.64 -11.79 -3.41
C SER A 8 -11.78 -12.83 -2.70
N TYR A 9 -11.64 -12.67 -1.39
CA TYR A 9 -10.91 -13.54 -0.47
C TYR A 9 -11.68 -13.63 0.85
N GLY A 10 -12.57 -14.63 0.96
CA GLY A 10 -13.53 -14.71 2.07
C GLY A 10 -14.42 -13.48 2.08
N VAL A 11 -14.46 -12.78 3.21
CA VAL A 11 -15.23 -11.54 3.41
C VAL A 11 -14.58 -10.29 2.81
N ASN A 12 -13.39 -10.41 2.21
CA ASN A 12 -12.63 -9.28 1.68
C ASN A 12 -12.82 -9.17 0.17
N ASP A 13 -13.31 -8.02 -0.28
CA ASP A 13 -13.52 -7.68 -1.68
C ASP A 13 -12.58 -6.55 -2.11
N PHE A 14 -12.04 -6.68 -3.33
CA PHE A 14 -11.12 -5.73 -3.93
C PHE A 14 -11.64 -5.33 -5.32
N TYR A 15 -12.00 -4.06 -5.48
CA TYR A 15 -12.53 -3.48 -6.70
C TYR A 15 -11.46 -2.63 -7.37
N TYR A 16 -10.99 -3.06 -8.53
CA TYR A 16 -9.91 -2.40 -9.26
C TYR A 16 -10.45 -1.63 -10.46
N TYR A 17 -9.95 -0.43 -10.63
CA TYR A 17 -10.27 0.49 -11.73
C TYR A 17 -8.96 0.88 -12.43
N TYR A 18 -8.83 0.55 -13.72
CA TYR A 18 -7.64 0.86 -14.50
C TYR A 18 -7.86 2.06 -15.41
N ASN A 19 -7.14 3.15 -15.16
CA ASN A 19 -7.31 4.47 -15.77
C ASN A 19 -8.76 4.98 -15.67
N PRO A 20 -9.34 5.08 -14.45
CA PRO A 20 -10.74 5.45 -14.31
C PRO A 20 -11.06 6.83 -14.90
N GLY A 21 -10.13 7.79 -14.82
CA GLY A 21 -10.30 9.12 -15.44
C GLY A 21 -10.43 9.09 -16.97
N GLN A 22 -10.05 8.00 -17.63
CA GLN A 22 -10.23 7.81 -19.07
C GLN A 22 -11.42 6.91 -19.43
N LYS A 23 -11.93 6.11 -18.49
CA LYS A 23 -12.84 4.99 -18.81
C LYS A 23 -14.18 5.00 -18.10
N LEU A 24 -14.26 5.63 -16.94
CA LEU A 24 -15.54 5.81 -16.25
C LEU A 24 -16.28 6.99 -16.87
N ASP A 25 -17.60 6.92 -16.86
CA ASP A 25 -18.43 8.11 -17.04
C ASP A 25 -18.35 9.02 -15.80
N ASP A 26 -18.95 10.20 -15.89
CA ASP A 26 -18.81 11.22 -14.86
C ASP A 26 -19.47 10.82 -13.54
N GLN A 27 -20.59 10.09 -13.58
CA GLN A 27 -21.27 9.61 -12.37
C GLN A 27 -20.42 8.55 -11.67
N ALA A 28 -19.95 7.53 -12.40
CA ALA A 28 -19.11 6.48 -11.84
C ALA A 28 -17.76 7.03 -11.32
N MET A 29 -17.21 8.08 -11.95
CA MET A 29 -16.01 8.75 -11.46
C MET A 29 -16.28 9.50 -10.15
N LEU A 30 -17.41 10.19 -10.02
CA LEU A 30 -17.83 10.84 -8.78
C LEU A 30 -18.11 9.84 -7.66
N ASP A 31 -18.76 8.72 -7.98
CA ASP A 31 -19.03 7.65 -7.01
C ASP A 31 -17.71 7.05 -6.49
N LEU A 32 -16.78 6.71 -7.39
CA LEU A 32 -15.45 6.23 -7.02
C LEU A 32 -14.71 7.24 -6.14
N PHE A 33 -14.75 8.52 -6.51
CA PHE A 33 -14.09 9.58 -5.74
C PHE A 33 -14.71 9.78 -4.36
N THR A 34 -16.03 9.63 -4.25
CA THR A 34 -16.75 9.69 -2.98
C THR A 34 -16.36 8.53 -2.08
N GLU A 35 -16.25 7.30 -2.59
CA GLU A 35 -15.76 6.16 -1.81
C GLU A 35 -14.32 6.39 -1.29
N LEU A 36 -13.44 6.99 -2.11
CA LEU A 36 -12.07 7.32 -1.69
C LEU A 36 -12.04 8.36 -0.56
N LYS A 37 -12.84 9.43 -0.69
CA LYS A 37 -12.98 10.46 0.35
C LYS A 37 -13.55 9.89 1.63
N GLU A 38 -14.60 9.07 1.54
CA GLU A 38 -15.22 8.43 2.70
C GLU A 38 -14.22 7.57 3.48
N VAL A 39 -13.39 6.78 2.80
CA VAL A 39 -12.33 6.01 3.46
C VAL A 39 -11.32 6.91 4.18
N ASN A 40 -10.93 8.02 3.55
CA ASN A 40 -9.97 8.98 4.12
C ASN A 40 -10.55 9.70 5.35
N ASP A 41 -11.79 10.16 5.27
CA ASP A 41 -12.45 10.95 6.31
C ASP A 41 -12.74 10.12 7.56
N HIS A 42 -12.98 8.81 7.39
CA HIS A 42 -13.13 7.87 8.51
C HIS A 42 -11.82 7.29 9.04
N ALA A 43 -10.67 7.63 8.44
CA ALA A 43 -9.37 7.16 8.94
C ALA A 43 -9.02 7.87 10.26
N LYS A 44 -8.27 7.18 11.13
CA LYS A 44 -7.77 7.76 12.40
C LYS A 44 -6.91 9.01 12.16
N SER A 45 -6.21 9.05 11.03
CA SER A 45 -5.39 10.17 10.61
C SER A 45 -5.64 10.40 9.11
N PRO A 46 -6.66 11.21 8.77
CA PRO A 46 -6.95 11.55 7.38
C PRO A 46 -5.74 12.20 6.70
N LEU A 47 -5.53 11.89 5.43
CA LEU A 47 -4.42 12.43 4.65
C LEU A 47 -4.88 13.63 3.82
N SER A 48 -4.01 14.64 3.74
CA SER A 48 -4.09 15.70 2.74
C SER A 48 -3.05 15.41 1.66
N HIS A 49 -3.50 15.16 0.42
CA HIS A 49 -2.63 14.77 -0.69
C HIS A 49 -3.24 15.20 -2.02
N GLY A 50 -2.42 15.57 -3.01
CA GLY A 50 -2.89 15.98 -4.35
C GLY A 50 -3.54 14.87 -5.19
N LEU A 51 -3.62 13.64 -4.65
CA LEU A 51 -4.43 12.56 -5.22
C LEU A 51 -5.85 12.54 -4.66
N LEU A 52 -6.10 13.24 -3.55
CA LEU A 52 -7.40 13.39 -2.91
C LEU A 52 -7.72 14.88 -2.72
N PRO A 53 -7.74 15.67 -3.81
CA PRO A 53 -7.98 17.11 -3.73
C PRO A 53 -9.31 17.42 -3.05
N ASP A 54 -9.43 18.60 -2.46
CA ASP A 54 -10.72 19.07 -1.94
C ASP A 54 -11.53 19.75 -3.05
N THR A 55 -12.02 18.95 -4.00
CA THR A 55 -12.84 19.41 -5.12
C THR A 55 -13.84 18.35 -5.55
N ARG A 56 -14.97 18.78 -6.10
CA ARG A 56 -15.95 17.93 -6.81
C ARG A 56 -15.96 18.17 -8.31
N ASN A 57 -14.99 18.94 -8.83
CA ASN A 57 -14.88 19.21 -10.26
C ASN A 57 -14.47 17.92 -11.00
N VAL A 58 -15.38 17.38 -11.82
CA VAL A 58 -15.15 16.13 -12.54
C VAL A 58 -13.95 16.20 -13.49
N PRO A 59 -13.78 17.23 -14.35
CA PRO A 59 -12.57 17.37 -15.16
C PRO A 59 -11.26 17.24 -14.38
N THR A 60 -11.14 17.93 -13.23
CA THR A 60 -9.95 17.83 -12.36
C THR A 60 -9.76 16.42 -11.80
N ILE A 61 -10.85 15.79 -11.34
CA ILE A 61 -10.81 14.42 -10.83
C ILE A 61 -10.35 13.45 -11.94
N ARG A 62 -10.88 13.58 -13.16
CA ARG A 62 -10.51 12.74 -14.30
C ARG A 62 -9.02 12.87 -14.64
N GLU A 63 -8.50 14.09 -14.66
CA GLU A 63 -7.07 14.34 -14.92
C GLU A 63 -6.18 13.66 -13.87
N ILE A 64 -6.56 13.69 -12.59
CA ILE A 64 -5.79 13.04 -11.52
C ILE A 64 -5.74 11.52 -11.70
N TYR A 65 -6.85 10.92 -12.14
CA TYR A 65 -7.01 9.47 -12.24
C TYR A 65 -6.90 8.92 -13.68
N GLU A 66 -6.39 9.71 -14.62
CA GLU A 66 -6.28 9.29 -16.01
C GLU A 66 -5.26 8.16 -16.22
N SER A 67 -4.20 8.14 -15.40
CA SER A 67 -3.07 7.21 -15.52
C SER A 67 -2.73 6.60 -14.16
N CYS A 68 -3.64 5.77 -13.66
CA CYS A 68 -3.43 5.03 -12.41
C CYS A 68 -4.27 3.75 -12.36
N VAL A 69 -3.92 2.86 -11.42
CA VAL A 69 -4.84 1.83 -10.92
C VAL A 69 -5.36 2.27 -9.56
N VAL A 70 -6.67 2.32 -9.40
CA VAL A 70 -7.34 2.52 -8.12
C VAL A 70 -7.89 1.18 -7.65
N CYS A 71 -7.65 0.82 -6.40
CA CYS A 71 -8.26 -0.34 -5.75
C CYS A 71 -9.05 0.13 -4.53
N ILE A 72 -10.36 -0.13 -4.50
CA ILE A 72 -11.20 0.01 -3.30
C ILE A 72 -11.25 -1.34 -2.58
N ILE A 73 -11.04 -1.32 -1.27
CA ILE A 73 -11.07 -2.49 -0.40
C ILE A 73 -12.34 -2.44 0.44
N LYS A 74 -13.19 -3.46 0.31
CA LYS A 74 -14.37 -3.65 1.15
C LYS A 74 -14.19 -4.90 2.00
N VAL A 75 -14.51 -4.83 3.29
CA VAL A 75 -14.51 -5.97 4.21
C VAL A 75 -15.91 -6.11 4.77
N GLU A 76 -16.52 -7.29 4.62
CA GLU A 76 -17.91 -7.54 5.05
C GLU A 76 -18.88 -6.52 4.42
N GLY A 77 -18.60 -6.10 3.18
CA GLY A 77 -19.39 -5.08 2.46
C GLY A 77 -19.04 -3.63 2.80
N HIS A 78 -18.27 -3.36 3.87
CA HIS A 78 -17.94 -2.00 4.31
C HIS A 78 -16.62 -1.47 3.72
N LEU A 79 -16.58 -0.20 3.35
CA LEU A 79 -15.37 0.50 2.91
C LEU A 79 -14.30 0.44 4.01
N SER A 80 -13.17 -0.19 3.68
CA SER A 80 -12.09 -0.47 4.62
C SER A 80 -10.73 0.08 4.17
N GLY A 81 -10.58 0.49 2.92
CA GLY A 81 -9.31 1.02 2.45
C GLY A 81 -9.27 1.28 0.97
N PHE A 82 -8.19 1.89 0.52
CA PHE A 82 -7.88 2.02 -0.89
C PHE A 82 -6.37 2.00 -1.17
N LEU A 83 -6.04 1.74 -2.43
CA LEU A 83 -4.71 1.92 -3.00
C LEU A 83 -4.86 2.70 -4.32
N ILE A 84 -4.11 3.79 -4.46
CA ILE A 84 -3.97 4.54 -5.71
C ILE A 84 -2.54 4.35 -6.19
N THR A 85 -2.39 3.73 -7.37
CA THR A 85 -1.10 3.38 -7.97
C THR A 85 -0.90 4.17 -9.28
N PRO A 86 -0.22 5.33 -9.25
CA PRO A 86 0.10 6.10 -10.44
C PRO A 86 0.95 5.33 -11.46
N ILE A 87 0.71 5.59 -12.73
CA ILE A 87 1.47 5.05 -13.85
C ILE A 87 2.08 6.25 -14.58
N LEU A 88 3.40 6.39 -14.48
CA LEU A 88 4.18 7.47 -15.03
C LEU A 88 4.88 6.98 -16.30
N ASN A 89 4.95 7.82 -17.33
CA ASN A 89 5.58 7.49 -18.59
C ASN A 89 6.40 8.68 -19.10
N ASN A 90 7.72 8.53 -19.15
CA ASN A 90 8.63 9.54 -19.69
C ASN A 90 8.99 9.29 -21.18
N GLY A 91 8.20 8.48 -21.88
CA GLY A 91 8.44 8.05 -23.27
C GLY A 91 9.54 6.99 -23.44
N ARG A 92 10.41 6.80 -22.44
CA ARG A 92 11.49 5.81 -22.47
C ARG A 92 11.18 4.57 -21.63
N GLN A 93 10.46 4.75 -20.53
CA GLN A 93 10.14 3.69 -19.59
C GLN A 93 8.84 3.97 -18.84
N MET A 94 8.11 2.90 -18.55
CA MET A 94 6.95 2.93 -17.66
C MET A 94 7.41 2.79 -16.22
N VAL A 95 7.01 3.73 -15.37
CA VAL A 95 7.27 3.74 -13.94
C VAL A 95 5.93 3.68 -13.20
N VAL A 96 5.72 2.63 -12.42
CA VAL A 96 4.52 2.45 -11.61
C VAL A 96 4.88 2.77 -10.17
N HIS A 97 4.19 3.72 -9.55
CA HIS A 97 4.48 4.11 -8.18
C HIS A 97 3.48 3.48 -7.22
N SER A 98 3.98 2.89 -6.13
CA SER A 98 3.17 2.59 -4.94
C SER A 98 2.79 3.91 -4.27
N GLY A 99 1.75 4.56 -4.79
CA GLY A 99 1.32 5.89 -4.37
C GLY A 99 0.57 5.89 -3.05
N LEU A 100 -0.67 6.35 -3.06
CA LEU A 100 -1.42 6.57 -1.82
C LEU A 100 -2.09 5.28 -1.35
N VAL A 101 -1.89 4.95 -0.08
CA VAL A 101 -2.51 3.81 0.59
C VAL A 101 -3.22 4.29 1.85
N MET A 102 -4.46 3.85 2.02
CA MET A 102 -5.22 4.08 3.25
C MET A 102 -5.92 2.79 3.66
N ILE A 103 -5.90 2.47 4.95
CA ILE A 103 -6.77 1.46 5.55
C ILE A 103 -7.51 2.09 6.72
N ASN A 104 -8.82 2.04 6.67
CA ASN A 104 -9.70 2.25 7.79
C ASN A 104 -9.84 0.92 8.55
N ARG A 105 -9.33 0.86 9.79
CA ARG A 105 -9.35 -0.29 10.74
C ARG A 105 -8.22 -1.34 10.63
N ASN A 106 -7.91 -1.94 11.78
CA ASN A 106 -6.69 -2.71 12.08
C ASN A 106 -6.62 -4.13 11.45
N LYS A 107 -7.36 -4.42 10.37
CA LYS A 107 -7.29 -5.72 9.66
C LYS A 107 -6.05 -5.88 8.74
N GLY A 108 -5.08 -4.96 8.86
CA GLY A 108 -3.65 -5.25 8.74
C GLY A 108 -3.04 -5.31 7.34
N ALA A 109 -1.71 -5.36 7.30
CA ALA A 109 -0.85 -5.37 6.11
C ALA A 109 -1.23 -6.42 5.03
N ASN A 110 -1.98 -7.46 5.40
CA ASN A 110 -2.45 -8.50 4.48
C ASN A 110 -3.39 -7.95 3.40
N LEU A 111 -4.26 -6.98 3.71
CA LEU A 111 -5.17 -6.39 2.74
C LEU A 111 -4.39 -5.60 1.67
N ILE A 112 -3.42 -4.78 2.10
CA ILE A 112 -2.54 -4.04 1.17
C ILE A 112 -1.70 -5.01 0.33
N ALA A 113 -1.17 -6.08 0.93
CA ALA A 113 -0.39 -7.07 0.20
C ALA A 113 -1.23 -7.75 -0.90
N LEU A 114 -2.48 -8.12 -0.61
CA LEU A 114 -3.41 -8.68 -1.59
C LEU A 114 -3.76 -7.66 -2.70
N ALA A 115 -4.08 -6.42 -2.32
CA ALA A 115 -4.38 -5.33 -3.26
C ALA A 115 -3.20 -5.08 -4.22
N SER A 116 -2.00 -4.97 -3.66
CA SER A 116 -0.77 -4.72 -4.41
C SER A 116 -0.39 -5.91 -5.30
N ALA A 117 -0.58 -7.14 -4.84
CA ALA A 117 -0.29 -8.36 -5.59
C ALA A 117 -1.12 -8.46 -6.89
N HIS A 118 -2.43 -8.23 -6.81
CA HIS A 118 -3.29 -8.25 -8.00
C HIS A 118 -3.00 -7.06 -8.92
N THR A 119 -2.76 -5.88 -8.37
CA THR A 119 -2.33 -4.70 -9.14
C THR A 119 -1.06 -5.02 -9.94
N ALA A 120 -0.06 -5.64 -9.31
CA ALA A 120 1.18 -6.01 -9.97
C ALA A 120 0.98 -7.05 -11.07
N ILE A 121 0.18 -8.10 -10.83
CA ILE A 121 -0.14 -9.11 -11.85
C ILE A 121 -0.89 -8.48 -13.02
N PHE A 122 -1.86 -7.62 -12.74
CA PHE A 122 -2.66 -6.94 -13.75
C PHE A 122 -1.78 -6.03 -14.62
N LEU A 123 -1.01 -5.14 -14.00
CA LEU A 123 -0.10 -4.23 -14.70
C LEU A 123 0.99 -4.98 -15.45
N GLN A 124 1.48 -6.11 -14.94
CA GLN A 124 2.45 -6.92 -15.67
C GLN A 124 1.84 -7.51 -16.96
N LYS A 125 0.57 -7.91 -16.97
CA LYS A 125 -0.08 -8.39 -18.20
C LYS A 125 -0.23 -7.28 -19.25
N THR A 126 -0.54 -6.07 -18.79
CA THR A 126 -0.78 -4.89 -19.63
C THR A 126 0.53 -4.29 -20.15
N LEU A 127 1.45 -3.95 -19.24
CA LEU A 127 2.70 -3.25 -19.53
C LEU A 127 3.87 -4.20 -19.86
N LYS A 128 3.69 -5.52 -19.70
CA LYS A 128 4.69 -6.60 -19.86
C LYS A 128 5.85 -6.53 -18.86
N ARG A 129 6.57 -5.42 -18.82
CA ARG A 129 7.67 -5.11 -17.92
C ARG A 129 7.64 -3.62 -17.59
N TYR A 130 7.76 -3.29 -16.32
CA TYR A 130 7.79 -1.90 -15.87
C TYR A 130 8.73 -1.73 -14.67
N PHE A 131 9.20 -0.50 -14.46
CA PHE A 131 9.87 -0.12 -13.21
C PHE A 131 8.80 0.16 -12.18
N THR A 132 8.99 -0.31 -10.96
CA THR A 132 8.13 0.02 -9.84
C THR A 132 8.90 0.82 -8.81
N THR A 133 8.23 1.74 -8.12
CA THR A 133 8.85 2.59 -7.11
C THR A 133 8.04 2.66 -5.83
N ASN A 134 8.72 2.89 -4.71
CA ASN A 134 8.13 3.06 -3.39
C ASN A 134 8.88 4.17 -2.63
N ILE A 135 8.17 4.96 -1.85
CA ILE A 135 8.73 5.99 -0.96
C ILE A 135 8.39 5.56 0.47
N SER A 136 9.39 5.36 1.32
CA SER A 136 9.15 5.00 2.71
C SER A 136 10.42 5.16 3.55
N SER A 137 10.23 5.52 4.81
CA SER A 137 11.23 5.47 5.89
C SER A 137 11.00 4.30 6.86
N THR A 138 9.93 3.53 6.66
CA THR A 138 9.57 2.36 7.50
C THR A 138 10.28 1.08 7.04
N PRO A 139 11.08 0.42 7.90
CA PRO A 139 11.80 -0.81 7.54
C PRO A 139 10.92 -1.96 7.03
N SER A 140 9.74 -2.19 7.61
CA SER A 140 8.83 -3.26 7.17
C SER A 140 8.29 -3.05 5.75
N ILE A 141 8.01 -1.80 5.36
CA ILE A 141 7.59 -1.46 3.98
C ILE A 141 8.76 -1.64 3.02
N ILE A 142 9.97 -1.21 3.43
CA ILE A 142 11.20 -1.35 2.64
C ILE A 142 11.52 -2.83 2.39
N GLU A 143 11.35 -3.66 3.42
CA GLU A 143 11.46 -5.11 3.35
C GLU A 143 10.42 -5.72 2.40
N ALA A 144 9.15 -5.38 2.56
CA ALA A 144 8.05 -5.91 1.76
C ALA A 144 8.25 -5.61 0.26
N PHE A 145 8.63 -4.37 -0.08
CA PHE A 145 8.97 -4.00 -1.45
C PHE A 145 10.14 -4.83 -1.98
N SER A 146 11.23 -4.92 -1.21
CA SER A 146 12.44 -5.63 -1.60
C SER A 146 12.21 -7.13 -1.81
N LYS A 147 11.36 -7.76 -1.01
CA LYS A 147 11.00 -9.18 -1.16
C LYS A 147 10.06 -9.42 -2.35
N THR A 148 9.32 -8.41 -2.80
CA THR A 148 8.31 -8.55 -3.86
C THR A 148 8.90 -8.38 -5.26
N VAL A 149 9.75 -7.37 -5.45
CA VAL A 149 10.20 -6.95 -6.79
C VAL A 149 11.50 -7.65 -7.21
N THR A 150 11.81 -7.61 -8.51
CA THR A 150 13.09 -8.10 -9.03
C THR A 150 14.13 -6.96 -9.02
N ARG A 151 15.35 -7.26 -8.57
CA ARG A 151 16.47 -6.29 -8.46
C ARG A 151 16.09 -5.02 -7.67
N PRO A 152 15.53 -5.13 -6.45
CA PRO A 152 15.29 -3.94 -5.63
C PRO A 152 16.59 -3.15 -5.42
N TRP A 153 16.49 -1.83 -5.42
CA TRP A 153 17.58 -0.93 -5.08
C TRP A 153 17.02 0.43 -4.63
N PRO A 154 17.53 1.04 -3.54
CA PRO A 154 18.51 0.49 -2.63
C PRO A 154 17.86 -0.51 -1.66
N CYS A 155 18.61 -1.54 -1.25
CA CYS A 155 18.18 -2.56 -0.29
C CYS A 155 19.42 -3.28 0.29
N PRO A 156 19.33 -3.93 1.48
CA PRO A 156 20.47 -4.56 2.13
C PRO A 156 21.09 -5.73 1.33
N THR A 157 20.34 -6.31 0.42
CA THR A 157 20.79 -7.44 -0.42
C THR A 157 21.38 -7.01 -1.77
N ALA A 158 21.37 -5.71 -2.08
CA ALA A 158 21.92 -5.18 -3.33
C ALA A 158 23.36 -4.67 -3.15
N LYS A 159 24.14 -4.67 -4.24
CA LYS A 159 25.43 -3.96 -4.29
C LYS A 159 25.16 -2.45 -4.35
N LEU A 160 25.44 -1.74 -3.26
CA LEU A 160 25.09 -0.32 -3.09
C LEU A 160 26.04 0.66 -3.81
N VAL A 161 27.10 0.17 -4.46
CA VAL A 161 28.09 1.00 -5.16
C VAL A 161 27.48 1.81 -6.31
N LYS A 162 26.56 1.21 -7.09
CA LYS A 162 25.91 1.86 -8.22
C LYS A 162 24.50 1.32 -8.45
N PRO A 163 23.50 2.18 -8.71
CA PRO A 163 22.17 1.73 -9.08
C PRO A 163 22.17 1.02 -10.44
N TYR A 164 21.19 0.14 -10.65
CA TYR A 164 20.99 -0.53 -11.93
C TYR A 164 20.63 0.47 -13.05
N ARG A 165 20.86 0.07 -14.31
CA ARG A 165 20.52 0.89 -15.48
C ARG A 165 19.02 1.26 -15.48
N GLY A 166 18.72 2.53 -15.71
CA GLY A 166 17.36 3.08 -15.75
C GLY A 166 16.80 3.51 -14.40
N TYR A 167 17.43 3.16 -13.27
CA TYR A 167 16.88 3.44 -11.94
C TYR A 167 16.94 4.92 -11.60
N ARG A 168 18.03 5.62 -11.97
CA ARG A 168 18.12 7.07 -11.79
C ARG A 168 17.06 7.80 -12.61
N GLU A 169 16.80 7.32 -13.82
CA GLU A 169 15.75 7.86 -14.67
C GLU A 169 14.37 7.59 -14.08
N ALA A 170 14.15 6.41 -13.46
CA ALA A 170 12.86 6.09 -12.84
C ALA A 170 12.60 6.96 -11.61
N CYS A 171 13.66 7.22 -10.84
CA CYS A 171 13.66 8.14 -9.72
C CYS A 171 13.38 9.58 -10.16
N ARG A 172 13.98 10.02 -11.26
CA ARG A 172 13.70 11.34 -11.88
C ARG A 172 12.25 11.46 -12.34
N THR A 173 11.74 10.48 -13.08
CA THR A 173 10.33 10.44 -13.50
C THR A 173 9.39 10.49 -12.29
N LEU A 174 9.69 9.74 -11.23
CA LEU A 174 8.90 9.81 -9.99
C LEU A 174 8.92 11.22 -9.37
N TYR A 175 10.08 11.86 -9.34
CA TYR A 175 10.21 13.22 -8.81
C TYR A 175 9.41 14.24 -9.64
N GLU A 176 9.65 14.28 -10.95
CA GLU A 176 9.09 15.28 -11.87
C GLU A 176 7.58 15.07 -12.11
N ASP A 177 7.13 13.83 -12.30
CA ASP A 177 5.75 13.55 -12.71
C ASP A 177 4.80 13.22 -11.57
N TYR A 178 5.32 12.92 -10.39
CA TYR A 178 4.49 12.58 -9.23
C TYR A 178 4.75 13.50 -8.04
N MET A 179 5.98 13.55 -7.52
CA MET A 179 6.26 14.30 -6.29
C MET A 179 5.97 15.80 -6.48
N GLN A 180 6.54 16.42 -7.52
CA GLN A 180 6.36 17.85 -7.80
C GLN A 180 4.89 18.25 -8.05
N LYS A 181 4.04 17.32 -8.51
CA LYS A 181 2.64 17.60 -8.88
C LYS A 181 1.64 17.23 -7.79
N ARG A 182 1.97 16.29 -6.90
CA ARG A 182 1.00 15.67 -5.97
C ARG A 182 1.32 15.93 -4.50
N PHE A 183 2.54 16.33 -4.18
CA PHE A 183 2.92 16.70 -2.82
C PHE A 183 2.46 18.14 -2.55
N LEU A 184 2.06 18.44 -1.32
CA LEU A 184 1.50 19.76 -0.97
C LEU A 184 2.53 20.89 -1.06
N ASN A 185 3.78 20.60 -0.66
CA ASN A 185 4.89 21.56 -0.63
C ASN A 185 6.05 21.04 -1.49
N PRO A 186 5.93 21.06 -2.83
CA PRO A 186 6.95 20.49 -3.72
C PRO A 186 8.28 21.24 -3.69
N ASP A 187 8.28 22.53 -3.35
CA ASP A 187 9.48 23.38 -3.26
C ASP A 187 10.41 22.97 -2.09
N ASP A 188 9.86 22.33 -1.05
CA ASP A 188 10.62 21.82 0.08
C ASP A 188 11.29 20.46 -0.20
N LEU A 189 11.01 19.84 -1.37
CA LEU A 189 11.49 18.49 -1.68
C LEU A 189 12.88 18.50 -2.30
N MET A 190 13.84 17.97 -1.55
CA MET A 190 15.19 17.71 -2.04
C MET A 190 15.39 16.22 -2.27
N ILE A 191 15.90 15.86 -3.46
CA ILE A 191 16.19 14.47 -3.82
C ILE A 191 17.68 14.25 -4.02
N ASP A 192 18.23 13.25 -3.31
CA ASP A 192 19.57 12.74 -3.53
C ASP A 192 19.50 11.57 -4.53
N TYR A 193 19.80 11.85 -5.81
CA TYR A 193 19.84 10.83 -6.87
C TYR A 193 20.99 9.82 -6.75
N LYS A 194 21.95 10.04 -5.85
CA LYS A 194 23.02 9.06 -5.56
C LYS A 194 22.55 8.06 -4.51
N ARG A 195 21.91 8.51 -3.43
CA ARG A 195 21.40 7.66 -2.33
C ARG A 195 19.96 7.16 -2.55
N PHE A 196 19.23 7.78 -3.48
CA PHE A 196 17.79 7.62 -3.68
C PHE A 196 17.04 7.87 -2.37
N VAL A 197 17.27 9.04 -1.84
CA VAL A 197 16.64 9.53 -0.61
C VAL A 197 16.00 10.86 -0.92
N ILE A 198 14.78 11.06 -0.42
CA ILE A 198 14.13 12.36 -0.42
C ILE A 198 14.18 12.92 0.99
N ARG A 199 14.33 14.24 1.08
CA ARG A 199 14.08 15.00 2.30
C ARG A 199 12.76 15.71 2.11
N SER A 200 11.84 15.48 3.03
CA SER A 200 10.59 16.22 3.11
C SER A 200 10.39 16.65 4.55
N LYS A 201 9.76 17.81 4.78
CA LYS A 201 9.27 18.16 6.11
C LYS A 201 8.04 17.30 6.41
N SER A 202 8.27 16.02 6.71
CA SER A 202 7.29 14.95 6.93
C SER A 202 6.16 15.34 7.88
N GLN A 203 6.45 16.18 8.88
CA GLN A 203 5.46 16.74 9.82
C GLN A 203 4.41 17.64 9.15
N THR A 204 4.79 18.39 8.11
CA THR A 204 3.86 19.25 7.35
C THR A 204 3.13 18.52 6.22
N MET A 205 3.65 17.37 5.80
CA MET A 205 3.14 16.56 4.70
C MET A 205 2.09 15.52 5.15
N GLY A 206 1.69 15.53 6.42
CA GLY A 206 0.69 14.60 6.97
C GLY A 206 1.21 13.20 7.28
N PHE A 207 2.52 12.95 7.14
CA PHE A 207 3.17 11.71 7.53
C PHE A 207 3.67 11.79 8.98
N THR A 208 2.80 12.14 9.93
CA THR A 208 3.13 12.14 11.36
C THR A 208 3.14 10.73 11.91
N THR A 209 4.21 9.98 11.60
CA THR A 209 4.46 8.71 12.28
C THR A 209 5.78 8.82 13.03
N ASP A 210 5.73 8.75 14.35
CA ASP A 210 6.91 8.48 15.18
C ASP A 210 7.36 7.04 14.90
N LEU A 211 8.18 6.88 13.84
CA LEU A 211 8.53 5.59 13.21
C LEU A 211 9.35 4.66 14.12
N ARG A 212 9.88 5.19 15.23
CA ARG A 212 10.54 4.41 16.28
C ARG A 212 9.57 3.42 16.93
N LYS A 213 8.25 3.66 16.86
CA LYS A 213 7.23 2.88 17.58
C LYS A 213 6.53 1.77 16.77
N ILE A 214 6.67 1.70 15.43
CA ILE A 214 5.74 0.88 14.61
C ILE A 214 6.38 -0.25 13.78
N SER A 215 7.69 -0.27 13.50
CA SER A 215 8.23 -1.23 12.52
C SER A 215 8.90 -2.46 13.12
N ARG A 216 8.15 -3.57 13.28
CA ARG A 216 8.73 -4.92 13.37
C ARG A 216 8.93 -5.48 11.96
N SER A 217 9.97 -5.02 11.25
CA SER A 217 10.47 -5.78 10.10
C SER A 217 10.84 -7.19 10.58
N SER A 218 10.53 -8.21 9.78
CA SER A 218 10.82 -9.60 10.18
C SER A 218 12.31 -9.93 10.13
N ASP A 219 13.10 -9.14 9.39
CA ASP A 219 14.53 -9.33 9.20
C ASP A 219 15.30 -8.08 9.67
N PHE A 220 16.12 -8.29 10.72
CA PHE A 220 16.93 -7.24 11.34
C PHE A 220 17.87 -6.53 10.35
N LYS A 221 18.26 -7.17 9.24
CA LYS A 221 19.10 -6.54 8.21
C LYS A 221 18.43 -5.30 7.60
N PHE A 222 17.11 -5.32 7.44
CA PHE A 222 16.38 -4.17 6.92
C PHE A 222 16.30 -3.04 7.94
N ILE A 223 16.13 -3.37 9.22
CA ILE A 223 16.16 -2.40 10.32
C ILE A 223 17.51 -1.67 10.33
N ASN A 224 18.61 -2.42 10.41
CA ASN A 224 19.95 -1.86 10.44
C ASN A 224 20.29 -1.05 9.17
N PHE A 225 19.87 -1.56 8.00
CA PHE A 225 20.06 -0.85 6.74
C PHE A 225 19.36 0.50 6.73
N CYS A 226 18.11 0.60 7.20
CA CYS A 226 17.40 1.87 7.25
C CYS A 226 18.07 2.87 8.21
N PHE A 227 18.46 2.42 9.41
CA PHE A 227 19.17 3.26 10.37
C PHE A 227 20.54 3.74 9.88
N THR A 228 21.19 2.99 8.99
CA THR A 228 22.47 3.39 8.38
C THR A 228 22.27 4.27 7.14
N TRP A 229 21.22 4.00 6.36
CA TRP A 229 21.01 4.63 5.06
C TRP A 229 20.21 5.93 5.14
N LEU A 230 19.34 6.10 6.14
CA LEU A 230 18.46 7.25 6.31
C LEU A 230 18.86 8.09 7.51
N ASP A 231 18.83 9.40 7.32
CA ASP A 231 18.92 10.38 8.38
C ASP A 231 17.51 10.77 8.86
N TYR A 232 17.04 10.09 9.90
CA TYR A 232 15.72 10.32 10.47
C TYR A 232 15.57 11.70 11.13
N GLU A 233 16.66 12.35 11.54
CA GLU A 233 16.60 13.71 12.09
C GLU A 233 16.37 14.74 10.99
N LYS A 234 16.79 14.43 9.76
CA LYS A 234 16.51 15.23 8.56
C LYS A 234 15.23 14.81 7.83
N GLU A 235 14.41 13.96 8.45
CA GLU A 235 13.15 13.48 7.91
C GLU A 235 13.33 12.87 6.49
N GLU A 236 14.36 12.03 6.36
CA GLU A 236 14.69 11.35 5.11
C GLU A 236 13.79 10.11 4.86
N ASP A 237 13.23 10.01 3.65
CA ASP A 237 12.55 8.82 3.14
C ASP A 237 13.34 8.16 2.00
N MET A 238 13.32 6.83 1.96
CA MET A 238 13.99 6.06 0.91
C MET A 238 13.09 5.95 -0.33
N VAL A 239 13.66 6.22 -1.50
CA VAL A 239 13.06 5.88 -2.79
C VAL A 239 13.61 4.55 -3.26
N GLN A 240 12.80 3.50 -3.19
CA GLN A 240 13.18 2.21 -3.75
C GLN A 240 12.68 2.07 -5.18
N VAL A 241 13.50 1.45 -6.01
CA VAL A 241 13.17 1.10 -7.40
C VAL A 241 13.37 -0.40 -7.58
N GLY A 242 12.46 -1.01 -8.31
CA GLY A 242 12.54 -2.41 -8.71
C GLY A 242 11.98 -2.62 -10.10
N VAL A 243 12.03 -3.86 -10.58
CA VAL A 243 11.43 -4.26 -11.84
C VAL A 243 10.34 -5.30 -11.58
N VAL A 244 9.18 -5.11 -12.20
CA VAL A 244 8.16 -6.14 -12.30
C VAL A 244 8.19 -6.71 -13.72
N ASN A 245 8.36 -8.01 -13.82
CA ASN A 245 8.36 -8.77 -15.07
C ASN A 245 7.56 -10.08 -14.90
N ARG A 246 7.59 -10.95 -15.91
CA ARG A 246 6.88 -12.25 -15.87
C ARG A 246 7.28 -13.13 -14.67
N TRP A 247 8.56 -13.13 -14.28
CA TRP A 247 9.05 -13.87 -13.12
C TRP A 247 8.51 -13.31 -11.81
N THR A 248 8.52 -11.99 -11.67
CA THR A 248 7.88 -11.31 -10.52
C THR A 248 6.41 -11.68 -10.42
N ALA A 249 5.67 -11.59 -11.52
CA ALA A 249 4.25 -11.96 -11.56
C ALA A 249 4.01 -13.44 -11.26
N LEU A 250 4.89 -14.34 -11.72
CA LEU A 250 4.81 -15.77 -11.38
C LEU A 250 5.01 -15.98 -9.87
N LYS A 251 6.03 -15.37 -9.27
CA LYS A 251 6.28 -15.43 -7.82
C LYS A 251 5.07 -14.96 -7.02
N ILE A 252 4.47 -13.84 -7.42
CA ILE A 252 3.27 -13.29 -6.78
C ILE A 252 2.09 -14.26 -6.93
N LYS A 253 1.86 -14.84 -8.12
CA LYS A 253 0.79 -15.84 -8.34
C LYS A 253 0.98 -17.07 -7.46
N CYS A 254 2.20 -17.60 -7.33
CA CYS A 254 2.50 -18.72 -6.45
C CYS A 254 2.21 -18.36 -4.99
N GLY A 255 2.62 -17.17 -4.53
CA GLY A 255 2.32 -16.68 -3.18
C GLY A 255 0.81 -16.56 -2.93
N LEU A 256 0.05 -16.03 -3.90
CA LEU A 256 -1.41 -15.95 -3.81
C LEU A 256 -2.08 -17.33 -3.80
N ALA A 257 -1.54 -18.30 -4.55
CA ALA A 257 -2.05 -19.67 -4.55
C ALA A 257 -1.81 -20.35 -3.19
N ALA A 258 -0.62 -20.20 -2.62
CA ALA A 258 -0.29 -20.70 -1.28
C ALA A 258 -1.17 -20.05 -0.21
N TYR A 259 -1.39 -18.74 -0.29
CA TYR A 259 -2.28 -18.03 0.63
C TYR A 259 -3.73 -18.54 0.53
N ARG A 260 -4.24 -18.74 -0.69
CA ARG A 260 -5.58 -19.34 -0.89
C ARG A 260 -5.68 -20.74 -0.31
N ALA A 261 -4.66 -21.56 -0.51
CA ALA A 261 -4.60 -22.89 0.10
C ALA A 261 -4.66 -22.78 1.63
N SER A 262 -3.88 -21.89 2.24
CA SER A 262 -3.91 -21.70 3.71
C SER A 262 -5.27 -21.26 4.24
N LEU A 263 -6.04 -20.46 3.50
CA LEU A 263 -7.41 -20.09 3.88
C LEU A 263 -8.38 -21.27 3.81
N ALA A 264 -8.18 -22.20 2.88
CA ALA A 264 -9.03 -23.39 2.75
C ALA A 264 -8.81 -24.42 3.87
N PHE A 265 -7.65 -24.37 4.54
CA PHE A 265 -7.31 -25.25 5.67
C PHE A 265 -7.59 -24.62 7.04
N GLN A 266 -8.08 -23.38 7.10
CA GLN A 266 -8.61 -22.82 8.35
C GLN A 266 -10.00 -23.41 8.58
N THR A 267 -10.07 -24.46 9.40
CA THR A 267 -11.33 -24.99 9.94
C THR A 267 -12.12 -23.84 10.57
N PRO A 268 -13.44 -23.73 10.37
CA PRO A 268 -14.24 -22.76 11.12
C PRO A 268 -14.01 -23.04 12.61
N GLU A 269 -13.63 -22.00 13.36
CA GLU A 269 -13.61 -22.07 14.81
C GLU A 269 -14.98 -22.57 15.26
N VAL A 270 -15.00 -23.74 15.90
CA VAL A 270 -16.18 -24.20 16.63
C VAL A 270 -16.45 -23.12 17.67
N GLU A 271 -17.58 -22.42 17.53
CA GLU A 271 -18.03 -21.48 18.57
C GLU A 271 -17.92 -22.20 19.92
N PRO A 272 -17.22 -21.64 20.92
CA PRO A 272 -17.17 -22.27 22.22
C PRO A 272 -18.60 -22.41 22.71
N THR A 273 -19.05 -23.66 22.87
CA THR A 273 -20.35 -23.98 23.43
C THR A 273 -20.51 -23.16 24.70
N PRO A 274 -21.58 -22.35 24.85
CA PRO A 274 -21.80 -21.61 26.07
C PRO A 274 -21.74 -22.59 27.23
N ILE A 275 -20.79 -22.39 28.14
CA ILE A 275 -20.78 -23.10 29.41
C ILE A 275 -22.11 -22.71 30.06
N GLN A 276 -23.07 -23.63 30.09
CA GLN A 276 -24.29 -23.46 30.85
C GLN A 276 -23.85 -23.11 32.28
N ALA A 277 -24.21 -21.91 32.72
CA ALA A 277 -23.91 -21.46 34.07
C ALA A 277 -24.39 -22.54 35.04
N ALA A 278 -23.48 -23.06 35.86
CA ALA A 278 -23.82 -24.02 36.89
C ALA A 278 -24.93 -23.41 37.76
N PRO A 279 -25.99 -24.17 38.09
CA PRO A 279 -27.06 -23.65 38.93
C PRO A 279 -26.47 -23.23 40.27
N ASN A 280 -26.73 -21.98 40.65
CA ASN A 280 -26.42 -21.43 41.96
C ASN A 280 -26.91 -22.39 43.04
N LEU A 281 -25.99 -23.10 43.69
CA LEU A 281 -26.28 -23.84 44.91
C LEU A 281 -26.56 -22.79 45.99
N SER A 282 -27.85 -22.61 46.24
CA SER A 282 -28.38 -21.77 47.29
C SER A 282 -27.79 -22.16 48.64
N SER A 283 -27.32 -21.15 49.35
CA SER A 283 -27.03 -21.15 50.77
C SER A 283 -28.21 -21.68 51.60
N ALA A 284 -28.01 -22.83 52.23
CA ALA A 284 -28.79 -23.42 53.32
C ALA A 284 -28.06 -24.74 53.69
N THR A 285 -27.72 -25.16 54.91
CA THR A 285 -28.10 -24.77 56.27
C THR A 285 -27.26 -25.65 57.21
N LEU A 286 -26.57 -25.01 58.16
CA LEU A 286 -26.36 -25.39 59.57
C LEU A 286 -25.90 -26.80 60.02
N LYS A 287 -24.96 -26.72 60.99
CA LYS A 287 -24.86 -27.42 62.30
C LYS A 287 -23.95 -28.65 62.45
N LYS A 288 -22.88 -28.40 63.24
CA LYS A 288 -22.38 -29.11 64.44
C LYS A 288 -22.42 -30.65 64.45
N ALA A 289 -21.29 -31.26 64.78
CA ALA A 289 -21.09 -31.94 66.08
C ALA A 289 -19.61 -32.31 66.32
N SER A 290 -19.19 -32.07 67.57
CA SER A 290 -18.09 -32.67 68.35
C SER A 290 -16.67 -32.71 67.77
#